data_AF-A0A1G2FGA8-F1
#
_entry.id   AF-A0A1G2FGA8-F1
#
_cell.length_a   1.000
_cell.length_b   1.000
_cell.length_c   1.000
_cell.angle_alpha   90.00
_cell.angle_beta   90.00
_cell.angle_gamma   90.00
#
_symmetry.space_group_name_H-M   'P 1'
#
loop_
_entity.id
_entity.type
_entity.pdbx_description
1 polymer ?
#
loop_
_entity_poly.entity_id
_entity_poly.type
_entity_poly.pdbx_seq_one_letter_code
_entity_poly.pdbx_strand_id
1 'polypeptide(L)'
;MNKNNFKKYHFFNLPQPLKEADYQGACDLVVSDLKDNPNVFSLYLCGNQWLPGVSDIDIIVVTRDAKPLKIKMPWQLSDNSKFIFIHKYGLLNKKNFQKVFYLLKLFPEKNRFLAGRRIKIRKPLKELDRDSYNSLQAFFVFDYLINKLLLIPKYLQIDNFNVRNVLGEIYSIGHTIALIKQLTDKDIAPDFCQKIEQLRHNWFSLSEQANLGLLLKYLSEAPGILLEIVSALDWYTQNKFPLGQLPSKITFSNERYYIKFIKNWHKENFLNDFKKTIHLKNPFSQRDIFNFYLVLPRSLVFYLYAYSSAPGCLADLLSQALSFKTEVKMDQGIEKHARYINELLSDVKKSNGFLSPVFPYGFFFSQRTLPSKIGSYSLKFLRFFIR
;
A
#
# COMPACT_ATOMS: atom_id res chain seq x y z
N MET A 1 2.66 -6.57 -28.14
CA MET A 1 2.94 -5.14 -28.37
C MET A 1 3.84 -5.01 -29.59
N ASN A 2 3.48 -4.18 -30.58
CA ASN A 2 4.33 -3.90 -31.75
C ASN A 2 5.57 -3.09 -31.35
N LYS A 3 6.74 -3.39 -31.93
CA LYS A 3 8.03 -2.73 -31.66
C LYS A 3 8.01 -1.19 -31.82
N ASN A 4 7.00 -0.63 -32.50
CA ASN A 4 6.87 0.81 -32.75
C ASN A 4 6.30 1.64 -31.58
N ASN A 5 5.84 1.04 -30.47
CA ASN A 5 5.23 1.80 -29.37
C ASN A 5 6.21 2.38 -28.34
N PHE A 6 7.50 2.02 -28.36
CA PHE A 6 8.47 2.56 -27.39
C PHE A 6 8.70 4.06 -27.53
N LYS A 7 8.58 4.63 -28.73
CA LYS A 7 8.78 6.07 -28.99
C LYS A 7 7.78 6.96 -28.25
N LYS A 8 6.70 6.40 -27.72
CA LYS A 8 5.67 7.15 -26.98
C LYS A 8 6.02 7.33 -25.50
N TYR A 9 6.88 6.48 -24.93
CA TYR A 9 7.12 6.45 -23.49
C TYR A 9 8.39 7.18 -23.09
N HIS A 10 8.30 7.96 -22.02
CA HIS A 10 9.42 8.60 -21.34
C HIS A 10 9.71 7.85 -20.02
N PHE A 11 10.87 7.19 -19.97
CA PHE A 11 11.32 6.42 -18.82
C PHE A 11 12.29 7.23 -17.98
N PHE A 12 12.12 7.20 -16.66
CA PHE A 12 13.02 7.88 -15.72
C PHE A 12 13.20 7.04 -14.44
N ASN A 13 14.17 7.43 -13.61
CA ASN A 13 14.56 6.70 -12.40
C ASN A 13 14.84 5.20 -12.68
N LEU A 14 15.69 4.97 -13.68
CA LEU A 14 16.17 3.64 -14.04
C LEU A 14 16.99 3.03 -12.89
N PRO A 15 16.97 1.70 -12.71
CA PRO A 15 17.93 1.03 -11.84
C PRO A 15 19.37 1.42 -12.18
N GLN A 16 20.20 1.62 -11.16
CA GLN A 16 21.60 2.04 -11.29
C GLN A 16 22.51 0.99 -10.69
N PRO A 17 23.71 0.73 -11.26
CA PRO A 17 24.61 -0.28 -10.72
C PRO A 17 25.12 0.17 -9.34
N LEU A 18 24.61 -0.46 -8.28
CA LEU A 18 25.05 -0.28 -6.91
C LEU A 18 25.50 -1.62 -6.31
N LYS A 19 26.21 -1.56 -5.20
CA LYS A 19 26.67 -2.72 -4.44
C LYS A 19 25.94 -2.80 -3.10
N GLU A 20 25.95 -3.96 -2.47
CA GLU A 20 25.43 -4.12 -1.10
C GLU A 20 26.09 -3.17 -0.10
N ALA A 21 27.38 -2.86 -0.30
CA ALA A 21 28.10 -1.90 0.51
C ALA A 21 27.48 -0.49 0.47
N ASP A 22 26.90 -0.07 -0.67
CA ASP A 22 26.21 1.23 -0.76
C ASP A 22 24.94 1.24 0.09
N TYR A 23 24.19 0.12 0.11
CA TYR A 23 22.98 -0.05 0.91
C TYR A 23 23.30 -0.12 2.40
N GLN A 24 24.39 -0.81 2.76
CA GLN A 24 24.86 -0.86 4.13
C GLN A 24 25.34 0.52 4.60
N GLY A 25 26.14 1.22 3.80
CA GLY A 25 26.56 2.60 4.11
C GLY A 25 25.38 3.55 4.28
N ALA A 26 24.34 3.43 3.44
CA ALA A 26 23.10 4.18 3.60
C ALA A 26 22.39 3.88 4.93
N CYS A 27 22.33 2.61 5.36
CA CYS A 27 21.81 2.25 6.67
C CYS A 27 22.65 2.82 7.81
N ASP A 28 23.98 2.77 7.69
CA ASP A 28 24.91 3.25 8.72
C ASP A 28 24.80 4.77 8.89
N LEU A 29 24.58 5.52 7.81
CA LEU A 29 24.29 6.95 7.86
C LEU A 29 22.99 7.24 8.64
N VAL A 30 21.93 6.46 8.41
CA VAL A 30 20.67 6.59 9.16
C VAL A 30 20.88 6.27 10.64
N VAL A 31 21.61 5.20 10.95
CA VAL A 31 21.94 4.85 12.34
C VAL A 31 22.76 5.95 12.99
N SER A 32 23.77 6.49 12.31
CA SER A 32 24.60 7.58 12.82
C SER A 32 23.80 8.84 13.11
N ASP A 33 22.89 9.25 12.20
CA ASP A 33 22.04 10.44 12.36
C ASP A 33 21.02 10.30 13.49
N LEU A 34 20.52 9.08 13.74
CA LEU A 34 19.36 8.86 14.61
C LEU A 34 19.64 8.19 15.96
N LYS A 35 20.77 7.47 16.12
CA LYS A 35 21.02 6.64 17.32
C LYS A 35 21.07 7.44 18.62
N ASP A 36 21.57 8.67 18.56
CA ASP A 36 21.77 9.54 19.72
C ASP A 36 20.57 10.47 19.96
N ASN A 37 19.53 10.39 19.11
CA ASN A 37 18.32 11.17 19.31
C ASN A 37 17.52 10.61 20.50
N PRO A 38 17.28 11.40 21.57
CA PRO A 38 16.67 10.88 22.80
C PRO A 38 15.25 10.36 22.60
N ASN A 39 14.54 10.84 21.57
CA ASN A 39 13.18 10.42 21.25
C ASN A 39 13.13 9.15 20.37
N VAL A 40 14.25 8.71 19.79
CA VAL A 40 14.35 7.44 19.06
C VAL A 40 14.53 6.32 20.07
N PHE A 41 13.64 5.33 20.01
CA PHE A 41 13.70 4.13 20.83
C PHE A 41 14.43 3.00 20.09
N SER A 42 14.17 2.82 18.79
CA SER A 42 14.78 1.78 17.96
C SER A 42 14.68 2.06 16.47
N LEU A 43 15.57 1.44 15.70
CA LEU A 43 15.58 1.50 14.24
C LEU A 43 15.51 0.09 13.67
N TYR A 44 14.64 -0.09 12.66
CA TYR A 44 14.48 -1.36 11.95
C TYR A 44 14.46 -1.12 10.45
N LEU A 45 15.14 -1.98 9.71
CA LEU A 45 15.00 -2.11 8.27
C LEU A 45 13.82 -3.03 7.96
N CYS A 46 12.97 -2.65 7.02
CA CYS A 46 11.95 -3.53 6.45
C CYS A 46 12.55 -4.29 5.27
N GLY A 47 12.42 -5.62 5.28
CA GLY A 47 13.08 -6.46 4.28
C GLY A 47 14.52 -6.80 4.67
N ASN A 48 14.99 -7.92 4.15
CA ASN A 48 16.34 -8.44 4.36
C ASN A 48 17.01 -8.92 3.07
N GLN A 49 16.33 -8.80 1.94
CA GLN A 49 16.79 -9.21 0.62
C GLN A 49 16.93 -7.95 -0.24
N TRP A 50 18.11 -7.35 -0.20
CA TRP A 50 18.42 -6.24 -1.08
C TRP A 50 18.68 -6.77 -2.47
N LEU A 51 18.23 -6.00 -3.46
CA LEU A 51 18.67 -6.15 -4.82
C LEU A 51 19.33 -4.84 -5.23
N PRO A 52 20.65 -4.70 -4.98
CA PRO A 52 21.35 -3.44 -5.14
C PRO A 52 21.08 -2.80 -6.51
N GLY A 53 20.74 -1.52 -6.48
CA GLY A 53 20.46 -0.75 -7.69
C GLY A 53 19.01 -0.82 -8.16
N VAL A 54 18.27 -1.84 -7.75
CA VAL A 54 16.89 -2.09 -8.15
C VAL A 54 15.93 -1.78 -7.00
N SER A 55 16.10 -2.44 -5.85
CA SER A 55 15.24 -2.26 -4.68
C SER A 55 15.52 -0.94 -3.98
N ASP A 56 14.58 -0.45 -3.21
CA ASP A 56 14.78 0.63 -2.25
C ASP A 56 15.00 0.10 -0.84
N ILE A 57 15.18 1.02 0.11
CA ILE A 57 15.26 0.75 1.54
C ILE A 57 14.10 1.44 2.25
N ASP A 58 13.39 0.65 3.06
CA ASP A 58 12.39 1.14 4.00
C ASP A 58 12.88 1.00 5.43
N ILE A 59 12.91 2.10 6.18
CA ILE A 59 13.29 2.08 7.60
C ILE A 59 12.12 2.52 8.47
N ILE A 60 11.83 1.73 9.51
CA ILE A 60 10.94 2.11 10.59
C ILE A 60 11.74 2.66 11.77
N VAL A 61 11.49 3.92 12.08
CA VAL A 61 11.96 4.61 13.27
C VAL A 61 10.89 4.46 14.35
N VAL A 62 11.23 3.75 15.42
CA VAL A 62 10.36 3.59 16.57
C VAL A 62 10.65 4.68 17.58
N THR A 63 9.65 5.49 17.91
CA THR A 63 9.77 6.61 18.84
C THR A 63 9.35 6.21 20.26
N ARG A 64 9.91 6.91 21.26
CA ARG A 64 9.48 6.79 22.66
C ARG A 64 8.08 7.36 22.85
N ASP A 65 7.87 8.56 22.31
CA ASP A 65 6.61 9.31 22.36
C ASP A 65 6.12 9.62 20.95
N ALA A 66 4.85 10.00 20.80
CA ALA A 66 4.27 10.48 19.53
C ALA A 66 4.66 11.94 19.17
N LYS A 67 5.82 12.40 19.63
CA LYS A 67 6.31 13.76 19.39
C LYS A 67 7.05 13.84 18.04
N PRO A 68 6.95 14.96 17.32
CA PRO A 68 7.71 15.16 16.08
C PRO A 68 9.21 15.04 16.32
N LEU A 69 9.89 14.26 15.48
CA LEU A 69 11.35 14.24 15.42
C LEU A 69 11.83 15.26 14.41
N LYS A 70 12.76 16.13 14.81
CA LYS A 70 13.56 16.91 13.86
C LYS A 70 14.65 15.99 13.33
N ILE A 71 14.38 15.31 12.22
CA ILE A 71 15.30 14.37 11.58
C ILE A 71 15.47 14.73 10.12
N LYS A 72 16.67 14.51 9.58
CA LYS A 72 16.91 14.62 8.15
C LYS A 72 16.08 13.56 7.44
N MET A 73 15.52 13.89 6.29
CA MET A 73 14.93 12.87 5.43
C MET A 73 16.04 11.94 4.93
N PRO A 74 15.76 10.64 4.71
CA PRO A 74 16.81 9.68 4.33
C PRO A 74 17.62 10.11 3.10
N TRP A 75 16.97 10.67 2.09
CA TRP A 75 17.62 11.19 0.87
C TRP A 75 18.47 12.46 1.09
N GLN A 76 18.50 13.04 2.29
CA GLN A 76 19.36 14.18 2.63
C GLN A 76 20.71 13.75 3.23
N LEU A 77 20.93 12.44 3.46
CA LEU A 77 22.11 11.94 4.14
C LEU A 77 23.34 11.85 3.22
N SER A 78 23.15 11.48 1.96
CA SER A 78 24.20 11.43 0.93
C SER A 78 23.58 11.37 -0.47
N ASP A 79 24.39 11.56 -1.51
CA ASP A 79 23.92 11.41 -2.90
C ASP A 79 23.46 9.98 -3.20
N ASN A 80 24.18 8.96 -2.73
CA ASN A 80 23.75 7.56 -2.85
C ASN A 80 22.42 7.32 -2.11
N SER A 81 22.22 7.95 -0.94
CA SER A 81 20.97 7.84 -0.19
C SER A 81 19.77 8.42 -0.95
N LYS A 82 19.95 9.45 -1.80
CA LYS A 82 18.88 9.97 -2.67
C LYS A 82 18.33 8.92 -3.62
N PHE A 83 19.20 8.03 -4.09
CA PHE A 83 18.78 6.95 -4.98
C PHE A 83 18.24 5.75 -4.18
N ILE A 84 18.91 5.37 -3.08
CA ILE A 84 18.56 4.16 -2.32
C ILE A 84 17.21 4.30 -1.59
N PHE A 85 16.90 5.48 -1.04
CA PHE A 85 15.65 5.71 -0.33
C PHE A 85 14.60 6.39 -1.23
N ILE A 86 13.54 5.66 -1.56
CA ILE A 86 12.37 6.22 -2.28
C ILE A 86 11.35 6.79 -1.29
N HIS A 87 11.26 6.21 -0.10
CA HIS A 87 10.28 6.54 0.91
C HIS A 87 10.87 7.33 2.08
N LYS A 88 10.00 8.05 2.80
CA LYS A 88 10.33 8.60 4.12
C LYS A 88 10.45 7.47 5.12
N TYR A 89 11.07 7.74 6.27
CA TYR A 89 11.00 6.80 7.39
C TYR A 89 9.55 6.51 7.78
N GLY A 90 9.24 5.22 7.95
CA GLY A 90 8.05 4.81 8.68
C GLY A 90 8.22 5.19 10.14
N LEU A 91 7.26 5.91 10.70
CA LEU A 91 7.33 6.39 12.08
C LEU A 91 6.23 5.76 12.89
N LEU A 92 6.61 5.05 13.96
CA LEU A 92 5.69 4.36 14.87
C LEU A 92 6.13 4.58 16.31
N ASN A 93 5.20 4.73 17.25
CA ASN A 93 5.55 4.61 18.67
C ASN A 93 5.77 3.13 19.05
N LYS A 94 6.38 2.87 20.21
CA LYS A 94 6.64 1.51 20.70
C LYS A 94 5.38 0.63 20.76
N LYS A 95 4.23 1.18 21.17
CA LYS A 95 2.97 0.43 21.31
C LYS A 95 2.45 -0.05 19.95
N ASN A 96 2.47 0.81 18.93
CA ASN A 96 2.03 0.46 17.58
C ASN A 96 3.03 -0.48 16.91
N PHE A 97 4.33 -0.30 17.14
CA PHE A 97 5.35 -1.22 16.63
C PHE A 97 5.19 -2.64 17.18
N GLN A 98 4.84 -2.81 18.46
CA GLN A 98 4.53 -4.14 19.02
C GLN A 98 3.38 -4.86 18.29
N LYS A 99 2.47 -4.09 17.70
CA LYS A 99 1.28 -4.57 16.98
C LYS A 99 1.49 -4.59 15.46
N VAL A 100 2.69 -4.29 14.97
CA VAL A 100 2.96 -4.07 13.54
C VAL A 100 2.61 -5.28 12.67
N PHE A 101 2.60 -6.51 13.18
CA PHE A 101 2.12 -7.67 12.42
C PHE A 101 0.70 -7.46 11.91
N TYR A 102 -0.19 -6.97 12.78
CA TYR A 102 -1.58 -6.70 12.45
C TYR A 102 -1.74 -5.49 11.54
N LEU A 103 -0.67 -4.78 11.20
CA LEU A 103 -0.68 -3.67 10.26
C LEU A 103 -0.03 -4.10 8.94
N LEU A 104 1.10 -4.82 9.02
CA LEU A 104 1.95 -5.19 7.90
C LEU A 104 2.43 -6.63 8.08
N LYS A 105 1.78 -7.60 7.43
CA LYS A 105 2.11 -9.04 7.59
C LYS A 105 3.58 -9.36 7.33
N LEU A 106 4.16 -8.78 6.28
CA LEU A 106 5.52 -9.12 5.83
C LEU A 106 6.62 -8.55 6.74
N PHE A 107 6.31 -7.52 7.54
CA PHE A 107 7.34 -6.84 8.33
C PHE A 107 7.97 -7.73 9.41
N PRO A 108 7.21 -8.47 10.25
CA PRO A 108 7.79 -9.28 11.33
C PRO A 108 8.59 -10.49 10.87
N GLU A 109 8.41 -10.91 9.62
CA GLU A 109 9.11 -12.06 9.03
C GLU A 109 10.44 -11.65 8.38
N LYS A 110 10.53 -10.40 7.91
CA LYS A 110 11.65 -9.92 7.10
C LYS A 110 12.33 -8.65 7.62
N ASN A 111 12.12 -8.27 8.88
CA ASN A 111 12.81 -7.08 9.42
C ASN A 111 14.23 -7.40 9.91
N ARG A 112 15.09 -6.38 9.86
CA ARG A 112 16.43 -6.41 10.45
C ARG A 112 16.54 -5.28 11.48
N PHE A 113 16.91 -5.63 12.70
CA PHE A 113 17.20 -4.65 13.75
C PHE A 113 18.50 -3.90 13.41
N LEU A 114 18.46 -2.57 13.46
CA LEU A 114 19.63 -1.72 13.16
C LEU A 114 20.25 -1.12 14.43
N ALA A 115 19.44 -0.49 15.31
CA ALA A 115 19.94 0.15 16.53
C ALA A 115 18.87 0.33 17.61
N GLY A 116 19.29 0.58 18.86
CA GLY A 116 18.42 0.87 20.01
C GLY A 116 18.08 -0.36 20.87
N ARG A 117 16.81 -0.52 21.25
CA ARG A 117 16.34 -1.63 22.10
C ARG A 117 15.35 -2.55 21.37
N ARG A 118 15.69 -3.82 21.19
CA ARG A 118 14.80 -4.79 20.53
C ARG A 118 13.39 -4.81 21.15
N ILE A 119 12.38 -4.74 20.29
CA ILE A 119 10.96 -4.79 20.67
C ILE A 119 10.40 -6.14 20.23
N LYS A 120 9.80 -6.85 21.17
CA LYS A 120 9.05 -8.07 20.87
C LYS A 120 7.76 -7.72 20.13
N ILE A 121 7.65 -8.18 18.88
CA ILE A 121 6.43 -8.06 18.07
C ILE A 121 5.44 -9.15 18.50
N ARG A 122 4.16 -8.78 18.65
CA ARG A 122 3.07 -9.73 18.92
C ARG A 122 2.70 -10.46 17.63
N LYS A 123 2.80 -11.79 17.65
CA LYS A 123 2.48 -12.66 16.50
C LYS A 123 1.06 -13.23 16.67
N PRO A 124 0.16 -13.11 15.69
CA PRO A 124 -1.22 -13.56 15.84
C PRO A 124 -1.38 -15.07 15.97
N LEU A 125 -0.45 -15.88 15.47
CA LEU A 125 -0.51 -17.35 15.55
C LEU A 125 -0.60 -17.89 16.98
N LYS A 126 -0.24 -17.10 17.99
CA LYS A 126 -0.38 -17.47 19.41
C LYS A 126 -1.65 -16.91 20.06
N GLU A 127 -2.37 -16.04 19.36
CA GLU A 127 -3.50 -15.27 19.90
C GLU A 127 -4.81 -15.44 19.11
N LEU A 128 -4.76 -16.07 17.93
CA LEU A 128 -5.88 -16.28 17.02
C LEU A 128 -5.95 -17.76 16.68
N ASP A 129 -7.17 -18.28 16.56
CA ASP A 129 -7.40 -19.55 15.87
C ASP A 129 -7.10 -19.43 14.37
N ARG A 130 -7.07 -20.57 13.68
CA ARG A 130 -6.75 -20.66 12.24
C ARG A 130 -7.72 -19.83 11.39
N ASP A 131 -9.00 -19.85 11.75
CA ASP A 131 -10.05 -19.18 10.99
C ASP A 131 -9.94 -17.65 11.08
N SER A 132 -9.76 -17.12 12.29
CA SER A 132 -9.52 -15.71 12.55
C SER A 132 -8.21 -15.24 11.93
N TYR A 133 -7.19 -16.09 11.91
CA TYR A 133 -5.93 -15.80 11.22
C TYR A 133 -6.12 -15.72 9.69
N ASN A 134 -6.91 -16.61 9.10
CA ASN A 134 -7.25 -16.55 7.67
C ASN A 134 -8.07 -15.30 7.34
N SER A 135 -9.04 -14.93 8.20
CA SER A 135 -9.75 -13.66 8.04
C SER A 135 -8.81 -12.45 8.08
N LEU A 136 -7.85 -12.40 9.01
CA LEU A 136 -6.82 -11.36 9.04
C LEU A 136 -6.01 -11.33 7.72
N GLN A 137 -5.66 -12.49 7.16
CA GLN A 137 -4.96 -12.53 5.88
C GLN A 137 -5.79 -11.97 4.72
N ALA A 138 -7.10 -12.25 4.71
CA ALA A 138 -8.00 -11.74 3.68
C ALA A 138 -8.06 -10.20 3.69
N PHE A 139 -8.00 -9.57 4.88
CA PHE A 139 -7.85 -8.12 5.01
C PHE A 139 -6.56 -7.61 4.38
N PHE A 140 -5.41 -8.25 4.66
CA PHE A 140 -4.15 -7.86 4.01
C PHE A 140 -4.21 -7.99 2.48
N VAL A 141 -4.88 -9.03 1.95
CA VAL A 141 -5.10 -9.16 0.51
C VAL A 141 -5.90 -7.96 -0.01
N PHE A 142 -7.05 -7.66 0.59
CA PHE A 142 -7.93 -6.56 0.17
C PHE A 142 -7.20 -5.21 0.18
N ASP A 143 -6.54 -4.93 1.30
CA ASP A 143 -5.70 -3.76 1.55
C ASP A 143 -4.63 -3.54 0.47
N TYR A 144 -3.89 -4.60 0.10
CA TYR A 144 -2.86 -4.53 -0.93
C TYR A 144 -3.45 -4.47 -2.34
N LEU A 145 -4.59 -5.13 -2.55
CA LEU A 145 -5.27 -5.25 -3.83
C LEU A 145 -5.86 -3.92 -4.29
N ILE A 146 -6.54 -3.18 -3.41
CA ILE A 146 -7.16 -1.88 -3.77
C ILE A 146 -6.11 -0.91 -4.33
N ASN A 147 -4.95 -0.79 -3.68
CA ASN A 147 -3.88 0.08 -4.17
C ASN A 147 -3.38 -0.35 -5.56
N LYS A 148 -3.21 -1.65 -5.80
CA LYS A 148 -2.73 -2.19 -7.08
C LYS A 148 -3.75 -2.00 -8.21
N LEU A 149 -5.05 -2.21 -7.93
CA LEU A 149 -6.14 -1.99 -8.88
C LEU A 149 -6.26 -0.52 -9.31
N LEU A 150 -5.70 0.41 -8.53
CA LEU A 150 -5.63 1.83 -8.87
C LEU A 150 -4.35 2.18 -9.62
N LEU A 151 -3.19 1.73 -9.12
CA LEU A 151 -1.88 2.12 -9.63
C LEU A 151 -1.53 1.44 -10.95
N ILE A 152 -1.79 0.14 -11.09
CA ILE A 152 -1.39 -0.62 -12.28
C ILE A 152 -2.11 -0.10 -13.54
N PRO A 153 -3.45 0.07 -13.55
CA PRO A 153 -4.10 0.64 -14.72
C PRO A 153 -3.70 2.09 -15.00
N LYS A 154 -3.38 2.88 -13.96
CA LYS A 154 -2.83 4.23 -14.14
C LYS A 154 -1.52 4.21 -14.90
N TYR A 155 -0.60 3.29 -14.58
CA TYR A 155 0.66 3.16 -15.31
C TYR A 155 0.43 2.82 -16.79
N LEU A 156 -0.61 2.06 -17.12
CA LEU A 156 -0.96 1.75 -18.51
C LEU A 156 -1.54 2.95 -19.30
N GLN A 157 -1.91 4.03 -18.63
CA GLN A 157 -2.54 5.21 -19.24
C GLN A 157 -1.62 6.42 -19.38
N ILE A 158 -0.46 6.42 -18.71
CA ILE A 158 0.48 7.53 -18.73
C ILE A 158 1.66 7.22 -19.63
N ASP A 159 2.27 8.27 -20.18
CA ASP A 159 3.47 8.12 -21.02
C ASP A 159 4.78 8.29 -20.21
N ASN A 160 4.70 8.68 -18.93
CA ASN A 160 5.85 8.91 -18.05
C ASN A 160 6.00 7.78 -17.01
N PHE A 161 7.06 7.00 -17.11
CA PHE A 161 7.29 5.80 -16.28
C PHE A 161 8.48 5.98 -15.34
N ASN A 162 8.21 6.01 -14.03
CA ASN A 162 9.23 5.78 -13.03
C ASN A 162 9.53 4.28 -12.98
N VAL A 163 10.63 3.86 -13.56
CA VAL A 163 10.92 2.44 -13.83
C VAL A 163 11.04 1.63 -12.55
N ARG A 164 11.79 2.13 -11.55
CA ARG A 164 11.93 1.43 -10.26
C ARG A 164 10.61 1.30 -9.51
N ASN A 165 9.78 2.34 -9.51
CA ASN A 165 8.47 2.26 -8.85
C ASN A 165 7.58 1.21 -9.53
N VAL A 166 7.50 1.22 -10.86
CA VAL A 166 6.68 0.25 -11.61
C VAL A 166 7.18 -1.18 -11.39
N LEU A 167 8.50 -1.38 -11.40
CA LEU A 167 9.12 -2.68 -11.13
C LEU A 167 8.81 -3.18 -9.71
N GLY A 168 8.88 -2.30 -8.70
CA GLY A 168 8.52 -2.60 -7.31
C GLY A 168 7.02 -2.91 -7.14
N GLU A 169 6.15 -2.12 -7.77
CA GLU A 169 4.70 -2.32 -7.71
C GLU A 169 4.29 -3.65 -8.34
N ILE A 170 4.82 -3.98 -9.52
CA ILE A 170 4.55 -5.27 -10.18
C ILE A 170 5.11 -6.43 -9.36
N TYR A 171 6.34 -6.31 -8.83
CA TYR A 171 6.91 -7.33 -7.95
C TYR A 171 6.05 -7.58 -6.71
N SER A 172 5.48 -6.53 -6.13
CA SER A 172 4.62 -6.63 -4.95
C SER A 172 3.31 -7.41 -5.20
N ILE A 173 2.90 -7.62 -6.46
CA ILE A 173 1.76 -8.49 -6.81
C ILE A 173 2.04 -9.93 -6.36
N GLY A 174 3.29 -10.39 -6.42
CA GLY A 174 3.67 -11.73 -5.99
C GLY A 174 3.37 -12.00 -4.51
N HIS A 175 3.49 -10.98 -3.65
CA HIS A 175 3.07 -11.10 -2.26
C HIS A 175 1.56 -11.29 -2.11
N THR A 176 0.77 -10.58 -2.90
CA THR A 176 -0.70 -10.74 -2.91
C THR A 176 -1.10 -12.12 -3.46
N ILE A 177 -0.42 -12.63 -4.50
CA ILE A 177 -0.59 -13.99 -5.02
C ILE A 177 -0.30 -15.03 -3.93
N ALA A 178 0.81 -14.90 -3.20
CA ALA A 178 1.16 -15.84 -2.14
C ALA A 178 0.10 -15.86 -1.03
N LEU A 179 -0.47 -14.71 -0.67
CA LEU A 179 -1.52 -14.61 0.34
C LEU A 179 -2.84 -15.23 -0.12
N ILE A 180 -3.27 -14.97 -1.34
CA ILE A 180 -4.53 -15.53 -1.83
C ILE A 180 -4.41 -17.05 -2.06
N LYS A 181 -3.23 -17.56 -2.44
CA LYS A 181 -2.95 -19.00 -2.50
C LYS A 181 -3.10 -19.65 -1.12
N GLN A 182 -2.58 -19.02 -0.06
CA GLN A 182 -2.78 -19.53 1.32
C GLN A 182 -4.26 -19.58 1.75
N LEU A 183 -5.09 -18.70 1.21
CA LEU A 183 -6.51 -18.58 1.57
C LEU A 183 -7.44 -19.50 0.77
N THR A 184 -7.09 -19.76 -0.48
CA THR A 184 -8.00 -20.38 -1.47
C THR A 184 -7.42 -21.60 -2.16
N ASP A 185 -6.15 -21.93 -1.88
CA ASP A 185 -5.33 -22.93 -2.58
C ASP A 185 -5.21 -22.71 -4.10
N LYS A 186 -5.75 -21.61 -4.64
CA LYS A 186 -5.72 -21.29 -6.06
C LYS A 186 -4.33 -20.78 -6.46
N ASP A 187 -3.73 -21.44 -7.44
CA ASP A 187 -2.46 -21.00 -8.02
C ASP A 187 -2.71 -19.99 -9.14
N ILE A 188 -2.49 -18.70 -8.84
CA ILE A 188 -2.74 -17.61 -9.77
C ILE A 188 -1.43 -17.21 -10.44
N ALA A 189 -1.35 -17.39 -11.76
CA ALA A 189 -0.21 -17.00 -12.59
C ALA A 189 1.14 -17.51 -12.03
N PRO A 190 1.33 -18.84 -11.93
CA PRO A 190 2.45 -19.46 -11.20
C PRO A 190 3.83 -18.94 -11.65
N ASP A 191 4.01 -18.69 -12.95
CA ASP A 191 5.29 -18.21 -13.49
C ASP A 191 5.50 -16.70 -13.37
N PHE A 192 4.48 -15.92 -13.05
CA PHE A 192 4.57 -14.45 -13.08
C PHE A 192 5.58 -13.94 -12.06
N CYS A 193 5.53 -14.45 -10.84
CA CYS A 193 6.46 -14.06 -9.78
C CYS A 193 7.92 -14.35 -10.19
N GLN A 194 8.17 -15.52 -10.79
CA GLN A 194 9.50 -15.90 -11.26
C GLN A 194 9.98 -15.00 -12.40
N LYS A 195 9.10 -14.67 -13.36
CA LYS A 195 9.43 -13.77 -14.48
C LYS A 195 9.83 -12.38 -14.02
N ILE A 196 9.12 -11.81 -13.04
CA ILE A 196 9.48 -10.50 -12.47
C ILE A 196 10.79 -10.59 -11.70
N GLU A 197 10.96 -11.64 -10.89
CA GLU A 197 12.18 -11.81 -10.11
C GLU A 197 13.40 -11.95 -11.02
N GLN A 198 13.30 -12.72 -12.10
CA GLN A 198 14.33 -12.83 -13.13
C GLN A 198 14.63 -11.48 -13.80
N LEU A 199 13.61 -10.70 -14.16
CA LEU A 199 13.82 -9.35 -14.73
C LEU A 199 14.59 -8.45 -13.75
N ARG A 200 14.23 -8.49 -12.47
CA ARG A 200 14.90 -7.71 -11.43
C ARG A 200 16.36 -8.13 -11.29
N HIS A 201 16.64 -9.43 -11.15
CA HIS A 201 18.00 -9.95 -10.96
C HIS A 201 18.90 -9.76 -12.18
N ASN A 202 18.33 -9.87 -13.38
CA ASN A 202 19.09 -9.77 -14.64
C ASN A 202 19.09 -8.36 -15.21
N TRP A 203 18.60 -7.36 -14.48
CA TRP A 203 18.44 -5.99 -14.99
C TRP A 203 19.75 -5.45 -15.57
N PHE A 204 20.88 -5.65 -14.88
CA PHE A 204 22.18 -5.16 -15.35
C PHE A 204 22.88 -6.09 -16.35
N SER A 205 22.29 -7.24 -16.66
CA SER A 205 22.81 -8.22 -17.63
C SER A 205 22.17 -8.09 -19.01
N LEU A 206 21.03 -7.40 -19.11
CA LEU A 206 20.29 -7.18 -20.36
C LEU A 206 20.50 -5.74 -20.86
N SER A 207 20.24 -5.51 -22.15
CA SER A 207 20.18 -4.16 -22.67
C SER A 207 18.99 -3.40 -22.07
N GLU A 208 19.11 -2.08 -21.90
CA GLU A 208 18.02 -1.24 -21.39
C GLU A 208 16.73 -1.44 -22.18
N GLN A 209 16.80 -1.49 -23.51
CA GLN A 209 15.64 -1.73 -24.36
C GLN A 209 14.97 -3.08 -24.09
N ALA A 210 15.75 -4.15 -23.85
CA ALA A 210 15.21 -5.45 -23.50
C ALA A 210 14.51 -5.43 -22.13
N ASN A 211 15.14 -4.80 -21.13
CA ASN A 211 14.55 -4.63 -19.80
C ASN A 211 13.23 -3.87 -19.83
N LEU A 212 13.20 -2.72 -20.51
CA LEU A 212 12.00 -1.90 -20.65
C LEU A 212 10.89 -2.66 -21.40
N GLY A 213 11.25 -3.46 -22.41
CA GLY A 213 10.29 -4.29 -23.12
C GLY A 213 9.67 -5.39 -22.26
N LEU A 214 10.48 -6.05 -21.44
CA LEU A 214 9.98 -7.03 -20.47
C LEU A 214 9.11 -6.36 -19.39
N LEU A 215 9.53 -5.20 -18.87
CA LEU A 215 8.75 -4.44 -17.88
C LEU A 215 7.37 -4.08 -18.41
N LEU A 216 7.29 -3.52 -19.62
CA LEU A 216 6.02 -3.17 -20.25
C LEU A 216 5.15 -4.39 -20.54
N LYS A 217 5.76 -5.49 -20.99
CA LYS A 217 5.05 -6.76 -21.18
C LYS A 217 4.40 -7.21 -19.87
N TYR A 218 5.17 -7.30 -18.78
CA TYR A 218 4.63 -7.77 -17.51
C TYR A 218 3.66 -6.79 -16.86
N LEU A 219 3.86 -5.48 -17.06
CA LEU A 219 2.87 -4.47 -16.66
C LEU A 219 1.53 -4.69 -17.38
N SER A 220 1.55 -5.07 -18.65
CA SER A 220 0.33 -5.35 -19.42
C SER A 220 -0.38 -6.64 -19.01
N GLU A 221 0.35 -7.61 -18.44
CA GLU A 221 -0.22 -8.86 -17.90
C GLU A 221 -0.85 -8.64 -16.50
N ALA A 222 -0.31 -7.69 -15.73
CA ALA A 222 -0.69 -7.45 -14.33
C ALA A 222 -2.20 -7.22 -14.07
N PRO A 223 -2.97 -6.46 -14.88
CA PRO A 223 -4.40 -6.30 -14.66
C PRO A 223 -5.17 -7.63 -14.64
N GLY A 224 -4.88 -8.55 -15.56
CA GLY A 224 -5.55 -9.84 -15.61
C GLY A 224 -5.30 -10.66 -14.34
N ILE A 225 -4.06 -10.64 -13.85
CA ILE A 225 -3.66 -11.31 -12.60
C ILE A 225 -4.38 -10.70 -11.40
N LEU A 226 -4.46 -9.38 -11.31
CA LEU A 226 -5.19 -8.70 -10.23
C LEU A 226 -6.68 -9.08 -10.22
N LEU A 227 -7.29 -9.29 -11.38
CA LEU A 227 -8.70 -9.70 -11.48
C LEU A 227 -8.93 -11.15 -11.08
N GLU A 228 -7.96 -12.03 -11.33
CA GLU A 228 -7.99 -13.39 -10.78
C GLU A 228 -7.91 -13.37 -9.24
N ILE A 229 -7.10 -12.47 -8.66
CA ILE A 229 -7.03 -12.26 -7.21
C ILE A 229 -8.37 -11.71 -6.68
N VAL A 230 -8.98 -10.73 -7.37
CA VAL A 230 -10.32 -10.21 -7.02
C VAL A 230 -11.35 -11.34 -6.98
N SER A 231 -11.34 -12.20 -8.00
CA SER A 231 -12.31 -13.30 -8.13
C SER A 231 -12.12 -14.35 -7.01
N ALA A 232 -10.87 -14.69 -6.70
CA ALA A 232 -10.55 -15.61 -5.60
C ALA A 232 -10.92 -15.03 -4.23
N LEU A 233 -10.63 -13.74 -3.99
CA LEU A 233 -10.99 -13.05 -2.76
C LEU A 233 -12.50 -12.91 -2.62
N ASP A 234 -13.22 -12.61 -3.70
CA ASP A 234 -14.69 -12.55 -3.74
C ASP A 234 -15.30 -13.89 -3.35
N TRP A 235 -14.84 -14.99 -3.98
CA TRP A 235 -15.26 -16.34 -3.61
C TRP A 235 -15.01 -16.63 -2.13
N TYR A 236 -13.81 -16.35 -1.61
CA TYR A 236 -13.50 -16.55 -0.19
C TYR A 236 -14.45 -15.75 0.71
N THR A 237 -14.67 -14.49 0.36
CA THR A 237 -15.50 -13.56 1.14
C THR A 237 -16.96 -14.02 1.19
N GLN A 238 -17.52 -14.45 0.05
CA GLN A 238 -18.90 -14.94 -0.02
C GLN A 238 -19.13 -16.22 0.81
N ASN A 239 -18.15 -17.13 0.83
CA ASN A 239 -18.24 -18.38 1.59
C ASN A 239 -17.97 -18.19 3.09
N LYS A 240 -17.09 -17.24 3.46
CA LYS A 240 -16.70 -17.02 4.86
C LYS A 240 -17.62 -16.05 5.60
N PHE A 241 -18.10 -15.00 4.93
CA PHE A 241 -18.79 -13.89 5.56
C PHE A 241 -20.20 -13.71 4.97
N PRO A 242 -21.26 -14.24 5.62
CA PRO A 242 -22.62 -14.06 5.15
C PRO A 242 -23.02 -12.59 5.30
N LEU A 243 -23.17 -11.89 4.18
CA LEU A 243 -23.46 -10.46 4.13
C LEU A 243 -24.95 -10.08 4.28
N GLY A 244 -25.82 -11.07 4.49
CA GLY A 244 -27.27 -10.84 4.58
C GLY A 244 -27.85 -10.18 3.32
N GLN A 245 -28.98 -9.50 3.49
CA GLN A 245 -29.62 -8.76 2.39
C GLN A 245 -28.96 -7.39 2.21
N LEU A 246 -27.98 -7.34 1.29
CA LEU A 246 -27.42 -6.07 0.82
C LEU A 246 -28.16 -5.55 -0.43
N PRO A 247 -28.17 -4.22 -0.66
CA PRO A 247 -28.56 -3.64 -1.94
C PRO A 247 -27.80 -4.26 -3.12
N SER A 248 -28.37 -4.20 -4.34
CA SER A 248 -27.72 -4.72 -5.55
C SER A 248 -26.45 -3.93 -5.94
N LYS A 249 -26.37 -2.66 -5.50
CA LYS A 249 -25.28 -1.72 -5.71
C LYS A 249 -24.98 -0.98 -4.42
N ILE A 250 -23.70 -0.92 -4.05
CA ILE A 250 -23.18 -0.07 -2.96
C ILE A 250 -22.02 0.74 -3.51
N THR A 251 -21.90 1.99 -3.12
CA THR A 251 -20.76 2.85 -3.46
C THR A 251 -19.99 3.29 -2.23
N PHE A 252 -18.67 3.31 -2.37
CA PHE A 252 -17.72 3.98 -1.48
C PHE A 252 -17.15 5.18 -2.23
N SER A 253 -17.26 6.38 -1.66
CA SER A 253 -16.77 7.60 -2.30
C SER A 253 -16.06 8.52 -1.31
N ASN A 254 -14.88 8.99 -1.69
CA ASN A 254 -14.20 10.09 -1.01
C ASN A 254 -13.52 11.03 -2.04
N GLU A 255 -12.62 11.90 -1.58
CA GLU A 255 -11.92 12.88 -2.42
C GLU A 255 -11.04 12.29 -3.52
N ARG A 256 -10.71 10.99 -3.45
CA ARG A 256 -9.80 10.32 -4.41
C ARG A 256 -10.41 9.13 -5.11
N TYR A 257 -11.25 8.39 -4.39
CA TYR A 257 -11.74 7.09 -4.82
C TYR A 257 -13.25 7.10 -4.96
N TYR A 258 -13.71 6.52 -6.05
CA TYR A 258 -15.09 6.10 -6.24
C TYR A 258 -15.09 4.62 -6.57
N ILE A 259 -15.58 3.79 -5.65
CA ILE A 259 -15.65 2.34 -5.82
C ILE A 259 -17.11 1.94 -5.82
N LYS A 260 -17.54 1.24 -6.87
CA LYS A 260 -18.88 0.68 -7.03
C LYS A 260 -18.83 -0.84 -6.84
N PHE A 261 -19.51 -1.32 -5.81
CA PHE A 261 -19.67 -2.73 -5.48
C PHE A 261 -20.99 -3.26 -6.06
N ILE A 262 -20.95 -4.26 -6.95
CA ILE A 262 -22.14 -4.76 -7.68
C ILE A 262 -22.32 -6.28 -7.56
N LYS A 263 -23.58 -6.74 -7.49
CA LYS A 263 -23.90 -8.18 -7.31
C LYS A 263 -23.46 -9.04 -8.50
N ASN A 264 -23.72 -8.59 -9.73
CA ASN A 264 -23.41 -9.32 -10.96
C ASN A 264 -22.13 -8.78 -11.59
N TRP A 265 -21.03 -8.84 -10.83
CA TRP A 265 -19.74 -8.39 -11.33
C TRP A 265 -19.12 -9.45 -12.25
N HIS A 266 -18.54 -8.99 -13.36
CA HIS A 266 -17.84 -9.83 -14.33
C HIS A 266 -16.48 -9.22 -14.61
N LYS A 267 -15.41 -10.02 -14.49
CA LYS A 267 -14.02 -9.55 -14.62
C LYS A 267 -13.71 -9.02 -16.02
N GLU A 268 -14.38 -9.55 -17.05
CA GLU A 268 -14.22 -9.20 -18.46
C GLU A 268 -14.61 -7.72 -18.71
N ASN A 269 -15.51 -7.19 -17.89
CA ASN A 269 -15.95 -5.80 -17.98
C ASN A 269 -14.97 -4.82 -17.33
N PHE A 270 -14.00 -5.29 -16.52
CA PHE A 270 -13.15 -4.42 -15.71
C PHE A 270 -12.38 -3.40 -16.53
N LEU A 271 -11.70 -3.80 -17.61
CA LEU A 271 -10.92 -2.86 -18.43
C LEU A 271 -11.81 -1.85 -19.16
N ASN A 272 -13.02 -2.26 -19.56
CA ASN A 272 -14.02 -1.38 -20.18
C ASN A 272 -14.62 -0.39 -19.15
N ASP A 273 -14.76 -0.84 -17.92
CA ASP A 273 -15.29 -0.07 -16.79
C ASP A 273 -14.24 0.82 -16.14
N PHE A 274 -12.95 0.48 -16.27
CA PHE A 274 -11.81 1.30 -15.87
C PHE A 274 -11.66 2.47 -16.86
N LYS A 275 -12.68 3.34 -16.89
CA LYS A 275 -12.68 4.55 -17.68
C LYS A 275 -11.71 5.55 -17.04
N LYS A 276 -11.00 6.28 -17.92
CA LYS A 276 -10.15 7.44 -17.60
C LYS A 276 -10.73 8.19 -16.40
N THR A 277 -9.86 8.44 -15.41
CA THR A 277 -10.08 9.32 -14.26
C THR A 277 -11.20 10.32 -14.54
N ILE A 278 -12.25 10.30 -13.71
CA ILE A 278 -13.28 11.33 -13.81
C ILE A 278 -12.56 12.64 -13.49
N HIS A 279 -12.42 13.51 -14.49
CA HIS A 279 -11.98 14.88 -14.29
C HIS A 279 -13.12 15.61 -13.61
N LEU A 280 -13.12 15.63 -12.28
CA LEU A 280 -14.00 16.53 -11.56
C LEU A 280 -13.25 17.85 -11.44
N LYS A 281 -13.74 18.90 -12.10
CA LYS A 281 -13.31 20.24 -11.77
C LYS A 281 -13.73 20.50 -10.32
N ASN A 282 -12.76 20.73 -9.45
CA ASN A 282 -13.06 21.24 -8.13
C ASN A 282 -13.79 22.59 -8.31
N PRO A 283 -15.05 22.73 -7.84
CA PRO A 283 -15.86 23.92 -8.12
C PRO A 283 -15.25 25.20 -7.53
N PHE A 284 -14.35 25.08 -6.55
CA PHE A 284 -13.74 26.22 -5.85
C PHE A 284 -12.30 26.52 -6.29
N SER A 285 -11.53 25.51 -6.71
CA SER A 285 -10.13 25.70 -7.13
C SER A 285 -9.89 25.56 -8.63
N GLN A 286 -10.92 25.12 -9.38
CA GLN A 286 -10.87 24.77 -10.80
C GLN A 286 -9.78 23.77 -11.19
N ARG A 287 -9.13 23.12 -10.23
CA ARG A 287 -8.16 22.05 -10.48
C ARG A 287 -8.89 20.75 -10.78
N ASP A 288 -8.33 19.99 -11.72
CA ASP A 288 -8.78 18.63 -11.98
C ASP A 288 -8.52 17.75 -10.75
N ILE A 289 -9.61 17.23 -10.18
CA ILE A 289 -9.57 16.12 -9.24
C ILE A 289 -9.64 14.87 -10.10
N PHE A 290 -8.60 14.04 -9.99
CA PHE A 290 -8.54 12.73 -10.61
C PHE A 290 -9.25 11.73 -9.70
N ASN A 291 -10.52 11.44 -9.99
CA ASN A 291 -11.24 10.38 -9.28
C ASN A 291 -11.04 9.05 -10.01
N PHE A 292 -10.51 8.07 -9.29
CA PHE A 292 -10.43 6.70 -9.79
C PHE A 292 -11.77 6.02 -9.62
N TYR A 293 -12.30 5.52 -10.74
CA TYR A 293 -13.53 4.76 -10.77
C TYR A 293 -13.19 3.27 -10.83
N LEU A 294 -13.58 2.52 -9.80
CA LEU A 294 -13.43 1.07 -9.73
C LEU A 294 -14.80 0.40 -9.64
N VAL A 295 -14.96 -0.72 -10.33
CA VAL A 295 -16.12 -1.60 -10.16
C VAL A 295 -15.63 -2.94 -9.64
N LEU A 296 -16.15 -3.36 -8.48
CA LEU A 296 -15.75 -4.57 -7.78
C LEU A 296 -16.95 -5.46 -7.44
N PRO A 297 -16.73 -6.77 -7.16
CA PRO A 297 -17.77 -7.65 -6.64
C PRO A 297 -18.38 -7.12 -5.36
N ARG A 298 -19.70 -7.27 -5.21
CA ARG A 298 -20.42 -6.76 -4.04
C ARG A 298 -19.86 -7.27 -2.72
N SER A 299 -19.41 -8.52 -2.67
CA SER A 299 -18.95 -9.11 -1.41
C SER A 299 -17.78 -8.35 -0.77
N LEU A 300 -16.91 -7.76 -1.60
CA LEU A 300 -15.71 -7.05 -1.13
C LEU A 300 -16.03 -5.76 -0.36
N VAL A 301 -17.28 -5.29 -0.35
CA VAL A 301 -17.71 -4.21 0.55
C VAL A 301 -17.59 -4.62 2.03
N PHE A 302 -17.59 -5.93 2.32
CA PHE A 302 -17.44 -6.49 3.68
C PHE A 302 -16.25 -5.87 4.42
N TYR A 303 -15.09 -5.76 3.76
CA TYR A 303 -13.88 -5.24 4.39
C TYR A 303 -14.05 -3.79 4.85
N LEU A 304 -14.72 -2.96 4.03
CA LEU A 304 -15.04 -1.57 4.40
C LEU A 304 -16.07 -1.51 5.53
N TYR A 305 -17.06 -2.41 5.54
CA TYR A 305 -18.03 -2.48 6.63
C TYR A 305 -17.42 -2.90 7.96
N ALA A 306 -16.51 -3.86 7.94
CA ALA A 306 -15.79 -4.28 9.14
C ALA A 306 -14.97 -3.12 9.70
N TYR A 307 -14.23 -2.40 8.85
CA TYR A 307 -13.53 -1.20 9.28
C TYR A 307 -14.48 -0.11 9.81
N SER A 308 -15.64 0.10 9.18
CA SER A 308 -16.63 1.07 9.66
C SER A 308 -17.36 0.66 10.93
N SER A 309 -17.32 -0.63 11.29
CA SER A 309 -17.93 -1.17 12.52
C SER A 309 -16.99 -1.12 13.72
N ALA A 310 -15.68 -0.91 13.50
CA ALA A 310 -14.71 -0.74 14.59
C ALA A 310 -14.83 0.67 15.21
N PRO A 311 -14.45 0.88 16.48
CA PRO A 311 -14.39 2.23 17.04
C PRO A 311 -13.18 3.01 16.51
N GLY A 312 -13.38 4.28 16.14
CA GLY A 312 -12.29 5.23 15.86
C GLY A 312 -12.48 6.08 14.61
N CYS A 313 -11.50 6.96 14.36
CA CYS A 313 -11.60 7.98 13.32
C CYS A 313 -11.69 7.40 11.90
N LEU A 314 -11.07 6.25 11.62
CA LEU A 314 -11.19 5.62 10.29
C LEU A 314 -12.60 5.09 10.08
N ALA A 315 -13.18 4.52 11.12
CA ALA A 315 -14.53 3.97 11.03
C ALA A 315 -15.56 5.05 10.71
N ASP A 316 -15.44 6.22 11.35
CA ASP A 316 -16.28 7.38 11.06
C ASP A 316 -16.15 7.83 9.60
N LEU A 317 -14.90 7.95 9.11
CA LEU A 317 -14.61 8.34 7.73
C LEU A 317 -15.18 7.34 6.71
N LEU A 318 -15.05 6.04 6.96
CA LEU A 318 -15.58 5.00 6.10
C LEU A 318 -17.12 4.96 6.14
N SER A 319 -17.71 5.11 7.33
CA SER A 319 -19.16 5.17 7.52
C SER A 319 -19.79 6.33 6.74
N GLN A 320 -19.10 7.48 6.67
CA GLN A 320 -19.55 8.64 5.88
C GLN A 320 -19.35 8.44 4.37
N ALA A 321 -18.30 7.72 3.97
CA ALA A 321 -17.99 7.47 2.56
C ALA A 321 -18.85 6.36 1.92
N LEU A 322 -19.52 5.53 2.72
CA LEU A 322 -20.37 4.43 2.25
C LEU A 322 -21.83 4.90 2.05
N SER A 323 -22.37 4.63 0.86
CA SER A 323 -23.77 4.96 0.50
C SER A 323 -24.84 4.16 1.25
N PHE A 324 -24.47 3.02 1.84
CA PHE A 324 -25.36 2.16 2.62
C PHE A 324 -24.58 1.70 3.84
N LYS A 325 -25.22 1.71 5.02
CA LYS A 325 -24.60 1.33 6.29
C LYS A 325 -25.20 0.02 6.79
N THR A 326 -24.35 -0.87 7.26
CA THR A 326 -24.76 -2.09 7.94
C THR A 326 -23.66 -2.47 8.91
N GLU A 327 -24.04 -3.17 9.98
CA GLU A 327 -23.08 -3.85 10.83
C GLU A 327 -22.72 -5.20 10.20
N VAL A 328 -21.49 -5.63 10.45
CA VAL A 328 -21.01 -6.96 10.07
C VAL A 328 -20.42 -7.65 11.28
N LYS A 329 -20.64 -8.95 11.39
CA LYS A 329 -20.01 -9.76 12.45
C LYS A 329 -18.52 -9.88 12.15
N MET A 330 -17.70 -9.37 13.06
CA MET A 330 -16.25 -9.52 13.00
C MET A 330 -15.81 -10.70 13.86
N ASP A 331 -14.93 -11.53 13.33
CA ASP A 331 -14.13 -12.42 14.18
C ASP A 331 -12.97 -11.65 14.82
N GLN A 332 -12.24 -12.34 15.70
CA GLN A 332 -11.16 -11.74 16.49
C GLN A 332 -10.00 -11.20 15.62
N GLY A 333 -9.73 -11.82 14.48
CA GLY A 333 -8.66 -11.40 13.57
C GLY A 333 -9.00 -10.07 12.92
N ILE A 334 -10.23 -9.96 12.41
CA ILE A 334 -10.78 -8.75 11.80
C ILE A 334 -10.85 -7.61 12.82
N GLU A 335 -11.42 -7.88 14.00
CA GLU A 335 -11.58 -6.87 15.05
C GLU A 335 -10.22 -6.29 15.48
N LYS A 336 -9.21 -7.14 15.71
CA LYS A 336 -7.86 -6.68 16.09
C LYS A 336 -7.24 -5.82 15.00
N HIS A 337 -7.34 -6.23 13.74
CA HIS A 337 -6.80 -5.49 12.61
C HIS A 337 -7.43 -4.11 12.48
N ALA A 338 -8.77 -4.05 12.39
CA ALA A 338 -9.51 -2.81 12.27
C ALA A 338 -9.28 -1.86 13.46
N ARG A 339 -9.25 -2.40 14.69
CA ARG A 339 -8.95 -1.63 15.89
C ARG A 339 -7.53 -1.06 15.87
N TYR A 340 -6.53 -1.85 15.50
CA TYR A 340 -5.14 -1.40 15.52
C TYR A 340 -4.82 -0.40 14.41
N ILE A 341 -5.47 -0.52 13.25
CA ILE A 341 -5.41 0.53 12.21
C ILE A 341 -6.04 1.83 12.74
N ASN A 342 -7.19 1.77 13.42
CA ASN A 342 -7.80 2.94 14.04
C ASN A 342 -6.92 3.58 15.11
N GLU A 343 -6.31 2.78 16.00
CA GLU A 343 -5.34 3.25 16.99
C GLU A 343 -4.16 3.97 16.33
N LEU A 344 -3.57 3.36 15.28
CA LEU A 344 -2.47 3.96 14.53
C LEU A 344 -2.89 5.30 13.93
N LEU A 345 -4.07 5.38 13.30
CA LEU A 345 -4.57 6.61 12.70
C LEU A 345 -4.86 7.70 13.74
N SER A 346 -5.31 7.32 14.94
CA SER A 346 -5.44 8.25 16.07
C SER A 346 -4.08 8.85 16.45
N ASP A 347 -3.04 8.03 16.53
CA ASP A 347 -1.70 8.48 16.87
C ASP A 347 -1.07 9.32 15.75
N VAL A 348 -1.34 8.97 14.48
CA VAL A 348 -0.99 9.78 13.31
C VAL A 348 -1.59 11.17 13.42
N LYS A 349 -2.89 11.26 13.71
CA LYS A 349 -3.57 12.55 13.91
C LYS A 349 -2.99 13.34 15.09
N LYS A 350 -2.78 12.70 16.25
CA LYS A 350 -2.17 13.34 17.44
C LYS A 350 -0.75 13.84 17.20
N SER A 351 -0.01 13.14 16.35
CA SER A 351 1.34 13.53 15.94
C SER A 351 1.35 14.59 14.83
N ASN A 352 0.19 15.12 14.43
CA ASN A 352 0.02 15.99 13.27
C ASN A 352 0.61 15.36 11.99
N GLY A 353 0.23 14.13 11.67
CA GLY A 353 0.68 13.43 10.46
C GLY A 353 2.18 13.09 10.44
N PHE A 354 2.87 13.23 11.58
CA PHE A 354 4.28 12.86 11.69
C PHE A 354 4.47 11.34 11.62
N LEU A 355 3.63 10.56 12.30
CA LEU A 355 3.49 9.14 11.97
C LEU A 355 2.84 9.03 10.59
N SER A 356 3.34 8.13 9.74
CA SER A 356 2.80 7.92 8.39
C SER A 356 2.43 6.45 8.22
N PRO A 357 1.14 6.08 8.28
CA PRO A 357 0.75 4.71 8.02
C PRO A 357 0.81 4.44 6.51
N VAL A 358 1.01 3.18 6.15
CA VAL A 358 0.99 2.71 4.75
C VAL A 358 -0.45 2.63 4.20
N PHE A 359 -1.45 3.01 5.00
CA PHE A 359 -2.87 2.83 4.68
C PHE A 359 -3.61 4.14 4.48
N PRO A 360 -3.68 4.64 3.24
CA PRO A 360 -4.72 5.58 2.86
C PRO A 360 -5.67 4.87 1.88
N TYR A 361 -6.87 4.51 2.34
CA TYR A 361 -8.06 4.36 1.48
C TYR A 361 -8.45 5.70 0.83
N GLY A 362 -7.49 6.54 0.44
CA GLY A 362 -7.68 7.85 -0.16
C GLY A 362 -7.83 8.98 0.87
N PHE A 363 -7.77 8.68 2.16
CA PHE A 363 -7.88 9.69 3.23
C PHE A 363 -6.53 10.36 3.53
N PHE A 364 -6.54 11.69 3.65
CA PHE A 364 -5.36 12.50 3.98
C PHE A 364 -5.55 13.18 5.32
N PHE A 365 -4.59 13.00 6.22
CA PHE A 365 -4.48 13.75 7.45
C PHE A 365 -3.38 14.79 7.26
N SER A 366 -3.73 15.96 6.71
CA SER A 366 -2.75 17.02 6.46
C SER A 366 -2.39 17.77 7.76
N GLN A 367 -1.16 18.27 7.84
CA GLN A 367 -0.62 19.10 8.94
C GLN A 367 -1.29 20.48 9.10
N ARG A 368 -2.29 20.84 8.28
CA ARG A 368 -2.80 22.23 8.20
C ARG A 368 -4.25 22.45 8.58
N THR A 369 -4.93 21.48 9.20
CA THR A 369 -6.36 21.64 9.52
C THR A 369 -6.67 21.29 10.97
N LEU A 370 -6.41 22.26 11.85
CA LEU A 370 -7.35 22.69 12.88
C LEU A 370 -7.33 24.23 12.84
N PRO A 371 -8.50 24.90 12.79
CA PRO A 371 -9.50 24.74 13.83
C PRO A 371 -10.95 24.53 13.36
N SER A 372 -11.69 23.78 14.18
CA SER A 372 -13.13 23.84 14.50
C SER A 372 -14.16 24.33 13.47
N LYS A 373 -15.24 23.53 13.39
CA LYS A 373 -16.58 23.77 12.83
C LYS A 373 -16.74 23.57 11.31
N ILE A 374 -17.58 22.58 11.00
CA ILE A 374 -18.37 22.34 9.78
C ILE A 374 -17.92 23.16 8.57
N GLY A 375 -17.31 22.49 7.61
CA GLY A 375 -17.01 23.06 6.30
C GLY A 375 -15.77 22.43 5.70
N SER A 376 -15.96 21.68 4.62
CA SER A 376 -14.99 21.37 3.57
C SER A 376 -13.59 22.00 3.72
N TYR A 377 -12.55 21.18 3.89
CA TYR A 377 -11.18 21.66 3.92
C TYR A 377 -10.39 21.24 2.67
N SER A 378 -10.01 22.25 1.91
CA SER A 378 -9.23 22.14 0.67
C SER A 378 -7.72 21.97 0.92
N LEU A 379 -7.09 21.22 0.03
CA LEU A 379 -5.89 21.57 -0.74
C LEU A 379 -4.74 22.31 -0.01
N LYS A 380 -3.70 21.55 0.34
CA LYS A 380 -2.30 21.82 -0.02
C LYS A 380 -1.42 20.66 0.43
N PHE A 381 -1.05 19.75 -0.48
CA PHE A 381 0.26 19.05 -0.51
C PHE A 381 0.34 18.18 -1.78
N LEU A 382 0.41 18.85 -2.93
CA LEU A 382 0.73 18.25 -4.23
C LEU A 382 1.97 18.98 -4.73
N ARG A 383 3.13 18.55 -4.19
CA ARG A 383 4.50 18.78 -4.66
C ARG A 383 5.45 18.16 -3.63
N PHE A 384 5.60 16.83 -3.68
CA PHE A 384 6.78 16.16 -3.14
C PHE A 384 7.16 14.87 -3.88
N PHE A 385 6.57 14.58 -5.04
CA PHE A 385 6.92 13.42 -5.84
C PHE A 385 6.77 13.73 -7.34
N ILE A 386 7.60 14.63 -7.88
CA ILE A 386 8.07 14.64 -9.28
C ILE A 386 9.43 15.37 -9.31
N ARG A 387 10.51 14.60 -9.23
CA ARG A 387 11.61 14.62 -10.20
C ARG A 387 12.01 13.17 -10.42
#